data_AF-A0A923B4T0-F1
#
_entry.id   AF-A0A923B4T0-F1
#
_cell.length_a   1.000
_cell.length_b   1.000
_cell.length_c   1.000
_cell.angle_alpha   90.00
_cell.angle_beta   90.00
_cell.angle_gamma   90.00
#
_symmetry.space_group_name_H-M   'P 1'
#
loop_
_entity.id
_entity.type
_entity.pdbx_description
1 polymer ?
#
loop_
_entity_poly.entity_id
_entity_poly.type
_entity_poly.pdbx_seq_one_letter_code
_entity_poly.pdbx_strand_id
1 'polypeptide(L)'
;MSGVVRQAEDAAVFDVANGLWLEDRRQRLAWGTTSDELRTHTAPDFVGEQEIKGRKSVVIVWNDSVWGGFDCQARVEFGGGHWPQDALRWVHLVPWPTPGMQSLRDELIWSQCELSGRFGPPATVHDDGEKGRAEWRFDGVSIRDQYFDGFCGYHKVLLFVSRDRPNKTLQVTGALSRG
;
A
#
# COMPACT_ATOMS: atom_id res chain seq x y z
N MET A 1 27.37 -25.99 5.35
CA MET A 1 26.78 -25.48 4.10
C MET A 1 25.82 -24.35 4.46
N SER A 2 26.03 -23.21 3.79
CA SER A 2 25.20 -22.00 3.67
C SER A 2 23.95 -21.85 4.58
N GLY A 3 24.09 -21.05 5.64
CA GLY A 3 22.97 -20.57 6.46
C GLY A 3 22.89 -19.04 6.56
N VAL A 4 23.64 -18.31 5.73
CA VAL A 4 23.87 -16.86 5.91
C VAL A 4 23.39 -16.02 4.71
N VAL A 5 22.78 -16.62 3.67
CA VAL A 5 22.44 -15.89 2.43
C VAL A 5 20.98 -15.39 2.38
N ARG A 6 20.03 -15.93 3.16
CA ARG A 6 18.61 -15.52 3.05
C ARG A 6 18.29 -14.13 3.65
N GLN A 7 18.97 -13.73 4.72
CA GLN A 7 18.62 -12.48 5.43
C GLN A 7 18.91 -11.19 4.64
N ALA A 8 19.85 -11.21 3.70
CA ALA A 8 20.19 -10.04 2.89
C ALA A 8 19.32 -9.92 1.62
N GLU A 9 18.81 -11.03 1.09
CA GLU A 9 17.84 -11.02 -0.02
C GLU A 9 16.43 -10.63 0.49
N ASP A 10 16.05 -11.05 1.69
CA ASP A 10 14.76 -10.70 2.30
C ASP A 10 14.65 -9.19 2.62
N ALA A 11 15.76 -8.52 2.96
CA ALA A 11 15.78 -7.08 3.27
C ALA A 11 15.54 -6.17 2.05
N ALA A 12 15.79 -6.66 0.83
CA ALA A 12 15.54 -5.91 -0.40
C ALA A 12 14.07 -5.99 -0.88
N VAL A 13 13.31 -6.99 -0.40
CA VAL A 13 11.94 -7.31 -0.88
C VAL A 13 10.88 -6.38 -0.29
N PHE A 14 11.15 -5.73 0.84
CA PHE A 14 10.19 -4.86 1.55
C PHE A 14 10.68 -3.43 1.68
N ASP A 15 11.21 -2.81 0.62
CA ASP A 15 11.53 -1.38 0.58
C ASP A 15 10.24 -0.51 0.55
N VAL A 16 9.40 -0.67 1.58
CA VAL A 16 8.20 0.13 1.83
C VAL A 16 8.57 1.59 2.00
N ALA A 17 9.80 1.89 2.42
CA ALA A 17 10.32 3.23 2.60
C ALA A 17 10.26 4.09 1.32
N ASN A 18 10.38 3.49 0.14
CA ASN A 18 10.41 4.20 -1.13
C ASN A 18 9.18 3.93 -2.02
N GLY A 19 8.27 3.03 -1.64
CA GLY A 19 7.02 2.80 -2.35
C GLY A 19 6.40 1.45 -2.04
N LEU A 20 5.31 1.12 -2.72
CA LEU A 20 4.79 -0.25 -2.75
C LEU A 20 5.35 -0.97 -3.99
N TRP A 21 5.98 -2.12 -3.78
CA TRP A 21 6.41 -2.98 -4.88
C TRP A 21 5.26 -3.89 -5.32
N LEU A 22 4.93 -3.84 -6.60
CA LEU A 22 3.98 -4.71 -7.29
C LEU A 22 4.78 -5.84 -7.95
N GLU A 23 4.66 -7.06 -7.43
CA GLU A 23 5.55 -8.17 -7.73
C GLU A 23 5.35 -8.77 -9.13
N ASP A 24 4.09 -8.96 -9.52
CA ASP A 24 3.71 -9.53 -10.81
C ASP A 24 4.16 -8.62 -11.95
N ARG A 25 4.05 -7.30 -11.74
CA ARG A 25 4.49 -6.28 -12.70
C ARG A 25 5.98 -5.94 -12.58
N ARG A 26 6.63 -6.32 -11.49
CA ARG A 26 8.00 -5.90 -11.13
C ARG A 26 8.19 -4.39 -11.22
N GLN A 27 7.24 -3.65 -10.64
CA GLN A 27 7.21 -2.19 -10.69
C GLN A 27 6.90 -1.61 -9.32
N ARG A 28 7.35 -0.37 -9.09
CA ARG A 28 7.18 0.34 -7.83
C ARG A 28 6.18 1.48 -7.97
N LEU A 29 5.16 1.48 -7.12
CA LEU A 29 4.35 2.66 -6.82
C LEU A 29 5.15 3.54 -5.84
N ALA A 30 6.00 4.41 -6.39
CA ALA A 30 6.90 5.22 -5.57
C ALA A 30 6.14 6.33 -4.83
N TRP A 31 6.46 6.55 -3.56
CA TRP A 31 5.87 7.66 -2.81
C TRP A 31 6.23 9.00 -3.46
N GLY A 32 5.27 9.92 -3.51
CA GLY A 32 5.48 11.24 -4.12
C GLY A 32 5.19 11.33 -5.62
N THR A 33 4.94 10.22 -6.31
CA THR A 33 4.59 10.24 -7.74
C THR A 33 3.18 10.78 -7.97
N THR A 34 3.00 11.52 -9.05
CA THR A 34 1.70 12.02 -9.51
C THR A 34 0.86 10.91 -10.17
N SER A 35 -0.43 11.19 -10.39
CA SER A 35 -1.31 10.26 -11.11
C SER A 35 -0.83 9.98 -12.53
N ASP A 36 -0.28 10.98 -13.22
CA ASP A 36 0.15 10.85 -14.61
C ASP A 36 1.44 10.03 -14.73
N GLU A 37 2.38 10.23 -13.80
CA GLU A 37 3.59 9.41 -13.69
C GLU A 37 3.23 7.94 -13.41
N LEU A 38 2.31 7.68 -12.47
CA LEU A 38 1.86 6.31 -12.20
C LEU A 38 1.17 5.66 -13.41
N ARG A 39 0.28 6.38 -14.10
CA ARG A 39 -0.39 5.87 -15.32
C ARG A 39 0.61 5.55 -16.44
N THR A 40 1.66 6.35 -16.56
CA THR A 40 2.67 6.20 -17.61
C THR A 40 3.65 5.07 -17.30
N HIS A 41 4.09 4.97 -16.05
CA HIS A 41 5.15 4.04 -15.65
C HIS A 41 4.63 2.71 -15.11
N THR A 42 3.37 2.65 -14.69
CA THR A 42 2.77 1.46 -14.10
C THR A 42 1.38 1.22 -14.68
N ALA A 43 1.31 0.36 -15.70
CA ALA A 43 0.08 0.04 -16.41
C ALA A 43 -1.02 -0.42 -15.41
N PRO A 44 -2.08 0.39 -15.21
CA PRO A 44 -3.15 0.07 -14.26
C PRO A 44 -4.18 -0.85 -14.89
N ASP A 45 -4.82 -1.68 -14.06
CA ASP A 45 -5.94 -2.53 -14.52
C ASP A 45 -7.22 -1.72 -14.66
N PHE A 46 -7.35 -0.67 -13.85
CA PHE A 46 -8.50 0.22 -13.90
C PHE A 46 -8.11 1.65 -13.56
N VAL A 47 -8.70 2.59 -14.29
CA VAL A 47 -8.64 4.02 -14.03
C VAL A 47 -10.06 4.56 -14.07
N GLY A 48 -10.46 5.21 -12.98
CA GLY A 48 -11.75 5.89 -12.87
C GLY A 48 -11.55 7.38 -12.61
N GLU A 49 -12.45 8.20 -13.15
CA GLU A 49 -12.54 9.61 -12.80
C GLU A 49 -13.92 9.88 -12.18
N GLN A 50 -13.94 10.60 -11.07
CA GLN A 50 -15.15 10.96 -10.35
C GLN A 50 -15.17 12.46 -10.10
N GLU A 51 -16.33 13.08 -10.19
CA GLU A 51 -16.52 14.46 -9.74
C GLU A 51 -17.41 14.48 -8.50
N ILE A 52 -16.89 14.97 -7.39
CA ILE A 52 -17.63 15.13 -6.13
C ILE A 52 -17.64 16.61 -5.77
N LYS A 53 -18.83 17.22 -5.73
CA LYS A 53 -19.02 18.64 -5.36
C LYS A 53 -18.14 19.60 -6.19
N GLY A 54 -18.04 19.36 -7.50
CA GLY A 54 -17.25 20.19 -8.41
C GLY A 54 -15.73 19.95 -8.37
N ARG A 55 -15.27 18.92 -7.65
CA ARG A 55 -13.86 18.54 -7.60
C ARG A 55 -13.65 17.17 -8.22
N LYS A 56 -12.72 17.10 -9.17
CA LYS A 56 -12.32 15.84 -9.79
C LYS A 56 -11.44 15.02 -8.85
N SER A 57 -11.68 13.73 -8.86
CA SER A 57 -10.89 12.69 -8.21
C SER A 57 -10.54 11.65 -9.27
N VAL A 58 -9.31 11.16 -9.23
CA VAL A 58 -8.81 10.09 -10.09
C VAL A 58 -8.51 8.89 -9.22
N VAL A 59 -9.13 7.76 -9.53
CA VAL A 59 -8.91 6.48 -8.85
C VAL A 59 -8.11 5.58 -9.78
N ILE A 60 -7.05 4.97 -9.27
CA ILE A 60 -6.20 4.04 -10.03
C ILE A 60 -6.06 2.74 -9.23
N VAL A 61 -6.13 1.61 -9.93
CA VAL A 61 -6.17 0.28 -9.32
C VAL A 61 -5.24 -0.69 -10.04
N TRP A 62 -4.57 -1.53 -9.25
CA TRP A 62 -3.76 -2.68 -9.69
C TRP A 62 -4.13 -3.91 -8.87
N ASN A 63 -4.19 -5.05 -9.52
CA ASN A 63 -4.40 -6.38 -8.98
C ASN A 63 -3.04 -7.08 -9.04
N ASP A 64 -2.37 -7.23 -7.89
CA ASP A 64 -0.99 -7.70 -7.84
C ASP A 64 -0.69 -8.34 -6.48
N SER A 65 0.34 -9.18 -6.47
CA SER A 65 1.00 -9.66 -5.26
C SER A 65 1.97 -8.60 -4.72
N VAL A 66 2.04 -8.46 -3.39
CA VAL A 66 2.99 -7.56 -2.73
C VAL A 66 3.65 -8.26 -1.56
N TRP A 67 4.78 -7.75 -1.08
CA TRP A 67 5.38 -8.19 0.20
C TRP A 67 5.61 -9.72 0.28
N GLY A 68 6.18 -10.34 -0.74
CA GLY A 68 6.39 -11.78 -0.82
C GLY A 68 5.09 -12.57 -0.94
N GLY A 69 4.24 -12.25 -1.92
CA GLY A 69 3.06 -13.04 -2.26
C GLY A 69 1.75 -12.71 -1.52
N PHE A 70 1.61 -11.52 -0.95
CA PHE A 70 0.35 -11.04 -0.40
C PHE A 70 -0.56 -10.56 -1.53
N ASP A 71 -1.45 -11.44 -1.99
CA ASP A 71 -2.38 -11.17 -3.08
C ASP A 71 -3.45 -10.14 -2.70
N CYS A 72 -3.50 -9.03 -3.44
CA CYS A 72 -4.45 -7.96 -3.16
C CYS A 72 -4.77 -7.09 -4.38
N GLN A 73 -5.79 -6.26 -4.20
CA GLN A 73 -6.01 -5.09 -5.02
C GLN A 73 -5.42 -3.85 -4.34
N ALA A 74 -4.42 -3.25 -4.97
CA ALA A 74 -3.88 -1.95 -4.60
C ALA A 74 -4.67 -0.82 -5.27
N ARG A 75 -5.26 0.07 -4.46
CA ARG A 75 -6.06 1.22 -4.90
C ARG A 75 -5.48 2.52 -4.37
N VAL A 76 -5.40 3.53 -5.22
CA VAL A 76 -4.99 4.90 -4.87
C VAL A 76 -6.00 5.90 -5.41
N GLU A 77 -6.06 7.07 -4.79
CA GLU A 77 -6.99 8.14 -5.18
C GLU A 77 -6.29 9.50 -5.13
N PHE A 78 -6.41 10.30 -6.20
CA PHE A 78 -5.80 11.63 -6.34
C PHE A 78 -6.91 12.68 -6.48
N GLY A 79 -6.74 13.84 -5.86
CA GLY A 79 -7.76 14.91 -5.87
C GLY A 79 -8.96 14.68 -4.91
N GLY A 80 -10.10 15.29 -5.22
CA GLY A 80 -11.33 15.17 -4.42
C GLY A 80 -11.55 16.22 -3.31
N GLY A 81 -12.72 16.12 -2.65
CA GLY A 81 -13.19 17.12 -1.69
C GLY A 81 -12.61 16.99 -0.29
N HIS A 82 -12.40 15.77 0.19
CA HIS A 82 -12.04 15.51 1.57
C HIS A 82 -10.52 15.40 1.80
N TRP A 83 -9.77 14.86 0.83
CA TRP A 83 -8.33 14.64 0.93
C TRP A 83 -7.64 14.88 -0.42
N PRO A 84 -7.57 16.15 -0.90
CA PRO A 84 -6.90 16.44 -2.15
C PRO A 84 -5.40 16.16 -2.02
N GLN A 85 -4.90 15.26 -2.86
CA GLN A 85 -3.48 15.02 -3.02
C GLN A 85 -3.13 14.99 -4.51
N ASP A 86 -2.00 15.62 -4.84
CA ASP A 86 -1.37 15.65 -6.15
C ASP A 86 -0.31 14.54 -6.31
N ALA A 87 0.11 13.93 -5.21
CA ALA A 87 1.16 12.93 -5.12
C ALA A 87 0.75 11.72 -4.28
N LEU A 88 1.36 10.56 -4.56
CA LEU A 88 1.09 9.32 -3.86
C LEU A 88 1.54 9.40 -2.41
N ARG A 89 0.58 9.38 -1.47
CA ARG A 89 0.83 9.37 -0.02
C ARG A 89 0.25 8.17 0.70
N TRP A 90 -0.70 7.49 0.08
CA TRP A 90 -1.31 6.30 0.66
C TRP A 90 -1.77 5.34 -0.43
N VAL A 91 -1.81 4.07 -0.06
CA VAL A 91 -2.34 2.98 -0.87
C VAL A 91 -3.30 2.18 0.01
N HIS A 92 -4.46 1.87 -0.54
CA HIS A 92 -5.41 0.94 0.05
C HIS A 92 -5.20 -0.44 -0.55
N LEU A 93 -4.94 -1.43 0.29
CA LEU A 93 -4.93 -2.83 -0.12
C LEU A 93 -6.25 -3.46 0.33
N VAL A 94 -6.92 -4.05 -0.64
CA VAL A 94 -8.04 -4.96 -0.42
C VAL A 94 -7.50 -6.37 -0.65
N PRO A 95 -7.22 -7.14 0.41
CA PRO A 95 -6.71 -8.48 0.22
C PRO A 95 -7.72 -9.36 -0.48
N TRP A 96 -7.27 -10.28 -1.33
CA TRP A 96 -8.19 -11.22 -1.95
C TRP A 96 -8.58 -12.32 -0.97
N PRO A 97 -9.89 -12.59 -0.83
CA PRO A 97 -10.32 -13.66 0.03
C PRO A 97 -9.81 -15.00 -0.51
N THR A 98 -9.15 -15.77 0.33
CA THR A 98 -8.86 -17.17 0.01
C THR A 98 -10.16 -17.98 0.05
N PRO A 99 -10.29 -19.09 -0.70
CA PRO A 99 -11.53 -19.89 -0.72
C PRO A 99 -12.01 -20.40 0.66
N GLY A 100 -11.17 -20.37 1.69
CA GLY A 100 -11.52 -20.74 3.06
C GLY A 100 -12.10 -19.62 3.92
N MET A 101 -12.08 -18.36 3.45
CA MET A 101 -12.59 -17.20 4.20
C MET A 101 -14.08 -17.05 3.96
N GLN A 102 -14.86 -17.02 5.04
CA GLN A 102 -16.33 -16.96 4.97
C GLN A 102 -16.90 -15.71 5.66
N SER A 103 -16.05 -14.92 6.34
CA SER A 103 -16.46 -13.74 7.09
C SER A 103 -15.36 -12.66 7.09
N LEU A 104 -15.75 -11.40 7.35
CA LEU A 104 -14.81 -10.29 7.58
C LEU A 104 -13.83 -10.59 8.73
N ARG A 105 -14.26 -11.39 9.70
CA ARG A 105 -13.42 -11.84 10.80
C ARG A 105 -12.33 -12.81 10.34
N ASP A 106 -12.63 -13.73 9.42
CA ASP A 106 -11.64 -14.63 8.85
C ASP A 106 -10.60 -13.84 8.06
N GLU A 107 -11.05 -12.88 7.25
CA GLU A 107 -10.18 -11.98 6.49
C GLU A 107 -9.25 -11.20 7.42
N LEU A 108 -9.77 -10.65 8.52
CA LEU A 108 -8.99 -9.91 9.51
C LEU A 108 -7.96 -10.80 10.20
N ILE A 109 -8.35 -11.99 10.67
CA ILE A 109 -7.43 -12.90 11.35
C ILE A 109 -6.30 -13.28 10.41
N TRP A 110 -6.63 -13.60 9.16
CA TRP A 110 -5.63 -13.94 8.17
C TRP A 110 -4.74 -12.75 7.83
N SER A 111 -5.29 -11.56 7.58
CA SER A 111 -4.50 -10.37 7.22
C SER A 111 -3.54 -9.99 8.34
N GLN A 112 -3.98 -10.06 9.60
CA GLN A 112 -3.10 -9.85 10.75
C GLN A 112 -2.01 -10.90 10.89
N CYS A 113 -2.30 -12.18 10.59
CA CYS A 113 -1.29 -13.23 10.55
C CYS A 113 -0.24 -12.94 9.46
N GLU A 114 -0.68 -12.63 8.24
CA GLU A 114 0.19 -12.33 7.11
C GLU A 114 1.06 -11.10 7.38
N LEU A 115 0.46 -10.02 7.90
CA LEU A 115 1.18 -8.79 8.26
C LEU A 115 2.16 -9.06 9.40
N SER A 116 1.77 -9.84 10.41
CA SER A 116 2.67 -10.17 11.53
C SER A 116 3.83 -11.06 11.11
N GLY A 117 3.62 -11.97 10.15
CA GLY A 117 4.68 -12.79 9.58
C GLY A 117 5.75 -11.97 8.85
N ARG A 118 5.38 -10.82 8.27
CA ARG A 118 6.27 -9.94 7.49
C ARG A 118 6.88 -8.82 8.31
N PHE A 119 6.08 -8.23 9.19
CA PHE A 119 6.39 -6.99 9.90
C PHE A 119 6.52 -7.19 11.42
N GLY A 120 6.50 -8.44 11.89
CA GLY A 120 6.48 -8.73 13.33
C GLY A 120 5.18 -8.26 14.01
N PRO A 121 5.12 -8.22 15.35
CA PRO A 121 3.92 -7.81 16.05
C PRO A 121 3.57 -6.33 15.79
N PRO A 122 2.27 -5.95 15.79
CA PRO A 122 1.86 -4.57 15.61
C PRO A 122 2.37 -3.67 16.74
N ALA A 123 2.68 -2.42 16.40
CA ALA A 123 3.08 -1.39 17.36
C ALA A 123 1.91 -0.97 18.26
N THR A 124 0.69 -0.96 17.73
CA THR A 124 -0.52 -0.70 18.50
C THR A 124 -1.68 -1.58 18.02
N VAL A 125 -2.51 -2.02 18.96
CA VAL A 125 -3.77 -2.71 18.70
C VAL A 125 -4.89 -2.01 19.48
N HIS A 126 -6.03 -1.82 18.84
CA HIS A 126 -7.25 -1.31 19.46
C HIS A 126 -8.44 -2.10 18.93
N ASP A 127 -9.33 -2.53 19.82
CA ASP A 127 -10.57 -3.25 19.50
C ASP A 127 -11.62 -2.86 20.54
N ASP A 128 -12.79 -2.43 20.09
CA ASP A 128 -13.95 -2.09 20.93
C ASP A 128 -15.12 -3.08 20.80
N GLY A 129 -14.95 -4.17 20.04
CA GLY A 129 -15.95 -5.20 19.76
C GLY A 129 -16.77 -4.95 18.49
N GLU A 130 -16.79 -3.73 17.95
CA GLU A 130 -17.45 -3.39 16.68
C GLU A 130 -16.43 -2.96 15.61
N LYS A 131 -15.37 -2.29 16.05
CA LYS A 131 -14.27 -1.76 15.24
C LYS A 131 -12.97 -2.16 15.88
N GLY A 132 -12.01 -2.46 15.03
CA GLY A 132 -10.65 -2.64 15.49
C GLY A 132 -9.64 -2.20 14.46
N ARG A 133 -8.42 -2.08 14.96
CA ARG A 133 -7.26 -1.61 14.22
C ARG A 133 -5.98 -2.19 14.81
N ALA A 134 -5.12 -2.68 13.93
CA ALA A 134 -3.72 -2.93 14.22
C ALA A 134 -2.84 -2.00 13.36
N GLU A 135 -1.76 -1.46 13.93
CA GLU A 135 -0.83 -0.57 13.22
C GLU A 135 0.61 -1.06 13.37
N TRP A 136 1.31 -1.15 12.24
CA TRP A 136 2.75 -1.35 12.15
C TRP A 136 3.43 -0.08 11.64
N ARG A 137 4.70 0.11 12.01
CA ARG A 137 5.52 1.21 11.52
C ARG A 137 6.83 0.67 11.01
N PHE A 138 7.05 0.84 9.71
CA PHE A 138 8.24 0.36 9.01
C PHE A 138 8.79 1.48 8.14
N ASP A 139 10.03 1.89 8.41
CA ASP A 139 10.77 2.90 7.64
C ASP A 139 9.95 4.14 7.24
N GLY A 140 9.24 4.73 8.21
CA GLY A 140 8.44 5.95 8.01
C GLY A 140 7.11 5.73 7.27
N VAL A 141 6.71 4.49 7.01
CA VAL A 141 5.38 4.11 6.52
C VAL A 141 4.59 3.52 7.69
N SER A 142 3.35 3.96 7.84
CA SER A 142 2.37 3.33 8.71
C SER A 142 1.54 2.34 7.89
N ILE A 143 1.49 1.09 8.33
CA ILE A 143 0.62 0.05 7.77
C ILE A 143 -0.49 -0.16 8.79
N ARG A 144 -1.73 0.03 8.37
CA ARG A 144 -2.89 0.03 9.25
C ARG A 144 -3.95 -0.92 8.72
N ASP A 145 -4.13 -2.01 9.43
CA ASP A 145 -5.23 -2.91 9.22
C ASP A 145 -6.43 -2.46 10.05
N GLN A 146 -7.60 -2.32 9.43
CA GLN A 146 -8.82 -1.82 10.06
C GLN A 146 -10.04 -2.65 9.64
N TYR A 147 -10.92 -2.89 10.60
CA TYR A 147 -12.23 -3.46 10.31
C TYR A 147 -13.36 -2.71 11.04
N PHE A 148 -14.55 -2.93 10.53
CA PHE A 148 -15.82 -2.55 11.13
C PHE A 148 -16.84 -3.65 10.84
N ASP A 149 -17.44 -4.21 11.89
CA ASP A 149 -18.40 -5.32 11.81
C ASP A 149 -19.87 -4.86 11.96
N GLY A 150 -20.13 -3.57 11.79
CA GLY A 150 -21.47 -2.98 11.83
C GLY A 150 -22.19 -2.98 10.47
N PHE A 151 -23.27 -2.19 10.37
CA PHE A 151 -24.01 -2.04 9.11
C PHE A 151 -23.11 -1.43 8.01
N CYS A 152 -23.04 -2.09 6.85
CA CYS A 152 -22.02 -1.81 5.81
C CYS A 152 -20.57 -2.03 6.29
N GLY A 153 -20.35 -3.13 7.01
CA GLY A 153 -19.04 -3.55 7.49
C GLY A 153 -17.96 -3.58 6.42
N TYR A 154 -16.71 -3.41 6.83
CA TYR A 154 -15.55 -3.39 5.96
C TYR A 154 -14.33 -3.98 6.64
N HIS A 155 -13.38 -4.41 5.83
CA HIS A 155 -12.01 -4.72 6.22
C HIS A 155 -11.07 -4.12 5.18
N LYS A 156 -9.97 -3.52 5.64
CA LYS A 156 -8.99 -2.88 4.76
C LYS A 156 -7.61 -2.75 5.40
N VAL A 157 -6.59 -2.81 4.54
CA VAL A 157 -5.22 -2.47 4.92
C VAL A 157 -4.83 -1.16 4.23
N LEU A 158 -4.35 -0.19 5.00
CA LEU A 158 -3.94 1.14 4.54
C LEU A 158 -2.45 1.33 4.77
N LEU A 159 -1.72 1.65 3.71
CA LEU A 159 -0.34 2.12 3.79
C LEU A 159 -0.37 3.63 3.65
N PHE A 160 0.32 4.36 4.51
CA PHE A 160 0.47 5.80 4.33
C PHE A 160 1.79 6.32 4.90
N VAL A 161 2.35 7.30 4.22
CA VAL A 161 3.53 8.05 4.67
C VAL A 161 3.09 9.33 5.37
N SER A 162 3.76 9.71 6.47
CA SER A 162 3.52 11.01 7.11
C SER A 162 3.81 12.16 6.13
N ARG A 163 3.07 13.27 6.27
CA ARG A 163 3.27 14.49 5.46
C ARG A 163 4.68 15.08 5.60
N ASP A 164 5.37 14.77 6.70
CA ASP A 164 6.70 15.30 6.99
C ASP A 164 7.83 14.66 6.18
N ARG A 165 7.51 13.64 5.35
CA ARG A 165 8.51 13.05 4.45
C ARG A 165 8.71 13.98 3.25
N PRO A 166 9.90 14.56 3.05
CA PRO A 166 10.15 15.41 1.89
C PRO A 166 9.90 14.59 0.62
N ASN A 167 9.23 15.19 -0.37
CA ASN A 167 9.22 14.64 -1.72
C ASN A 167 10.68 14.45 -2.13
N LYS A 168 11.15 13.21 -2.23
CA LYS A 168 12.43 12.95 -2.88
C LYS A 168 12.25 13.39 -4.32
N THR A 169 12.70 14.60 -4.63
CA THR A 169 13.01 15.01 -5.98
C THR A 169 13.90 13.91 -6.56
N LEU A 170 13.42 13.21 -7.58
CA LEU A 170 14.22 12.31 -8.40
C LEU A 170 15.44 13.13 -8.84
N GLN A 171 16.60 12.90 -8.21
CA GLN A 171 17.85 13.37 -8.77
C GLN A 171 18.09 12.51 -10.01
N VAL A 172 17.70 13.06 -11.16
CA VAL A 172 18.19 12.62 -12.45
C VAL A 172 19.69 12.86 -12.42
N THR A 173 20.47 11.84 -12.05
CA THR A 173 21.90 11.80 -12.34
C THR A 173 22.06 11.75 -13.85
N GLY A 174 22.06 12.93 -14.46
CA GLY A 174 22.55 13.14 -15.81
C GLY A 174 24.06 12.90 -15.82
N ALA A 175 24.47 11.67 -16.11
CA ALA A 175 25.82 11.39 -16.58
C ALA A 175 25.94 11.93 -18.01
N LEU A 176 26.12 13.23 -18.15
CA LEU A 176 26.72 13.85 -19.33
C LEU A 176 28.16 14.22 -18.98
N SER A 177 29.06 13.27 -19.20
CA SER A 177 30.48 13.56 -19.40
C SER A 177 30.82 13.22 -20.85
N ARG A 178 30.66 14.22 -21.72
CA ARG A 178 31.46 14.38 -22.94
C ARG A 178 32.58 15.36 -22.59
N GLY A 179 33.81 14.96 -22.86
CA GLY A 179 35.04 15.73 -22.69
C GLY A 179 36.22 14.81 -22.89
#